data_AF-A0A7S3NAE6-F1
#
_entry.id   AF-A0A7S3NAE6-F1
#
_cell.length_a   1.000
_cell.length_b   1.000
_cell.length_c   1.000
_cell.angle_alpha   90.00
_cell.angle_beta   90.00
_cell.angle_gamma   90.00
#
_symmetry.space_group_name_H-M   'P 1'
#
loop_
_entity.id
_entity.type
_entity.pdbx_description
1 polymer ?
#
loop_
_entity_poly.entity_id
_entity_poly.type
_entity_poly.pdbx_seq_one_letter_code
_entity_poly.pdbx_strand_id
1 'polypeptide(L)'
;GSMAQKVSGQAPAPQRQNHAAEPEPHEQPRGAHAARAEARQEQFEYEDNNEGQPEFENSFEFLQPPLYDCPEVMKIREESGPFNYDEGYPDTTDGLEREKRMLVTIDNEARYQGEWVGRVRDGRGYQIWPDGSLYEGFWKNNKANGRGRLIHADGDVYEGEWKDDKAHGYGVYMHADGAKYEGFWSEDKQHGRGVEQWPDGAIYDGNYYDGEKHGEGC
;
A
#
# COMPACT_ATOMS: atom_id res chain seq x y z
N GLY A 1 -31.64 30.63 27.24
CA GLY A 1 -30.50 30.71 26.32
C GLY A 1 -30.08 29.29 26.02
N SER A 2 -30.29 28.84 24.78
CA SER A 2 -29.95 27.50 24.33
C SER A 2 -28.55 27.55 23.72
N MET A 3 -27.60 26.77 24.24
CA MET A 3 -26.31 26.53 23.58
C MET A 3 -26.22 25.06 23.22
N ALA A 4 -26.04 24.85 21.92
CA ALA A 4 -26.06 23.58 21.22
C ALA A 4 -24.81 22.74 21.51
N GLN A 5 -25.04 21.45 21.72
CA GLN A 5 -24.02 20.40 21.70
C GLN A 5 -23.50 20.27 20.25
N LYS A 6 -22.18 20.42 20.06
CA LYS A 6 -21.52 20.03 18.80
C LYS A 6 -21.36 18.51 18.79
N VAL A 7 -22.00 17.88 17.82
CA VAL A 7 -21.96 16.44 17.55
C VAL A 7 -20.64 16.14 16.83
N SER A 8 -19.85 15.21 17.37
CA SER A 8 -18.65 14.66 16.73
C SER A 8 -19.08 13.80 15.52
N GLY A 9 -18.54 14.13 14.35
CA GLY A 9 -18.74 13.33 13.14
C GLY A 9 -17.70 12.21 13.10
N GLN A 10 -18.13 10.98 13.37
CA GLN A 10 -17.39 9.78 13.02
C GLN A 10 -17.44 9.58 11.50
N ALA A 11 -16.28 9.42 10.86
CA ALA A 11 -16.19 8.94 9.48
C ALA A 11 -16.37 7.41 9.48
N PRO A 12 -17.31 6.84 8.69
CA PRO A 12 -17.48 5.40 8.61
C PRO A 12 -16.54 4.79 7.56
N ALA A 13 -15.84 3.71 7.92
CA ALA A 13 -15.16 2.84 6.96
C ALA A 13 -16.19 2.06 6.10
N PRO A 14 -16.03 2.00 4.76
CA PRO A 14 -16.99 1.29 3.91
C PRO A 14 -16.77 -0.23 3.92
N GLN A 15 -17.83 -0.97 4.26
CA GLN A 15 -17.95 -2.42 4.13
C GLN A 15 -18.26 -2.83 2.68
N ARG A 16 -17.61 -3.89 2.16
CA ARG A 16 -17.94 -4.54 0.87
C ARG A 16 -18.83 -5.78 1.08
N GLN A 17 -19.93 -5.87 0.32
CA GLN A 17 -20.77 -7.06 0.21
C GLN A 17 -20.55 -7.79 -1.15
N ASN A 18 -19.92 -8.95 -1.08
CA ASN A 18 -20.28 -10.27 -1.65
C ASN A 18 -21.21 -10.44 -2.88
N HIS A 19 -20.67 -11.18 -3.87
CA HIS A 19 -21.19 -12.38 -4.58
C HIS A 19 -21.49 -12.38 -6.12
N ALA A 20 -20.70 -13.25 -6.80
CA ALA A 20 -21.02 -14.24 -7.85
C ALA A 20 -21.29 -13.84 -9.32
N ALA A 21 -20.42 -14.30 -10.25
CA ALA A 21 -20.64 -15.47 -11.14
C ALA A 21 -19.73 -15.44 -12.41
N GLU A 22 -18.98 -16.51 -12.65
CA GLU A 22 -18.33 -16.89 -13.93
C GLU A 22 -19.37 -17.45 -14.94
N PRO A 23 -19.10 -17.41 -16.28
CA PRO A 23 -18.39 -18.52 -16.95
C PRO A 23 -17.43 -18.15 -18.11
N GLU A 24 -16.38 -18.97 -18.26
CA GLU A 24 -15.47 -19.19 -19.40
C GLU A 24 -16.17 -19.87 -20.63
N PRO A 25 -15.47 -20.34 -21.70
CA PRO A 25 -14.57 -19.66 -22.66
C PRO A 25 -14.89 -20.03 -24.12
N HIS A 26 -14.49 -19.30 -25.18
CA HIS A 26 -14.48 -19.91 -26.54
C HIS A 26 -13.48 -19.27 -27.56
N GLU A 27 -12.50 -20.11 -27.94
CA GLU A 27 -11.99 -20.43 -29.29
C GLU A 27 -11.30 -19.39 -30.21
N GLN A 28 -10.02 -19.69 -30.48
CA GLN A 28 -9.25 -19.27 -31.67
C GLN A 28 -9.68 -20.05 -32.92
N PRO A 29 -9.35 -19.55 -34.13
CA PRO A 29 -8.97 -20.42 -35.22
C PRO A 29 -7.58 -20.12 -35.81
N ARG A 30 -6.97 -21.20 -36.31
CA ARG A 30 -5.66 -21.33 -36.96
C ARG A 30 -5.73 -21.06 -38.46
N GLY A 31 -4.56 -20.78 -39.06
CA GLY A 31 -4.20 -21.07 -40.46
C GLY A 31 -3.90 -19.82 -41.29
N ALA A 32 -2.94 -19.76 -42.22
CA ALA A 32 -1.98 -20.72 -42.76
C ALA A 32 -0.97 -19.96 -43.66
N HIS A 33 0.18 -20.60 -43.96
CA HIS A 33 1.00 -20.60 -45.20
C HIS A 33 0.94 -19.39 -46.18
N ALA A 34 1.98 -18.96 -46.89
CA ALA A 34 3.40 -19.27 -47.07
C ALA A 34 3.95 -18.20 -48.05
N ALA A 35 5.24 -17.88 -48.01
CA ALA A 35 6.08 -17.72 -49.23
C ALA A 35 7.48 -17.22 -48.87
N ARG A 36 8.42 -17.78 -49.63
CA ARG A 36 9.87 -17.77 -49.54
C ARG A 36 10.44 -16.53 -50.24
N ALA A 37 11.40 -15.88 -49.60
CA ALA A 37 12.35 -14.99 -50.28
C ALA A 37 13.75 -15.27 -49.73
N GLU A 38 14.61 -15.79 -50.59
CA GLU A 38 16.01 -16.07 -50.32
C GLU A 38 16.78 -14.74 -50.31
N ALA A 39 17.44 -14.41 -49.20
CA ALA A 39 18.43 -13.34 -49.12
C ALA A 39 19.72 -13.94 -48.55
N ARG A 40 20.72 -14.03 -49.42
CA ARG A 40 22.11 -14.38 -49.13
C ARG A 40 22.82 -13.11 -48.71
N GLN A 41 23.34 -13.04 -47.48
CA GLN A 41 24.61 -12.32 -47.20
C GLN A 41 25.12 -12.57 -45.77
N GLU A 42 26.38 -13.02 -45.76
CA GLU A 42 27.44 -12.72 -44.78
C GLU A 42 27.35 -13.34 -43.38
N GLN A 43 28.14 -14.42 -43.22
CA GLN A 43 28.57 -14.94 -41.92
C GLN A 43 29.41 -13.86 -41.22
N PHE A 44 28.83 -13.21 -40.22
CA PHE A 44 29.60 -12.56 -39.17
C PHE A 44 29.90 -13.60 -38.10
N GLU A 45 31.18 -13.98 -37.97
CA GLU A 45 31.68 -14.66 -36.79
C GLU A 45 31.48 -13.70 -35.60
N TYR A 46 30.61 -14.09 -34.66
CA TYR A 46 30.41 -13.33 -33.43
C TYR A 46 31.55 -13.71 -32.50
N GLU A 47 32.54 -12.82 -32.39
CA GLU A 47 33.59 -12.93 -31.40
C GLU A 47 32.97 -12.75 -30.00
N ASP A 48 33.13 -13.77 -29.16
CA ASP A 48 32.74 -13.81 -27.76
C ASP A 48 33.59 -12.84 -26.94
N ASN A 49 33.23 -11.56 -27.01
CA ASN A 49 33.78 -10.53 -26.15
C ASN A 49 32.87 -10.41 -24.93
N ASN A 50 33.10 -11.32 -23.98
CA ASN A 50 32.64 -11.25 -22.60
C ASN A 50 33.32 -10.08 -21.87
N GLU A 51 33.06 -8.85 -22.33
CA GLU A 51 33.45 -7.62 -21.65
C GLU A 51 32.24 -7.07 -20.89
N GLY A 52 32.19 -7.43 -19.60
CA GLY A 52 31.52 -6.68 -18.55
C GLY A 52 30.16 -6.12 -18.91
N GLN A 53 29.15 -6.99 -19.01
CA GLN A 53 27.78 -6.52 -18.80
C GLN A 53 27.78 -5.80 -17.45
N PRO A 54 27.39 -4.52 -17.37
CA PRO A 54 27.17 -3.91 -16.08
C PRO A 54 26.11 -4.76 -15.40
N GLU A 55 26.48 -5.37 -14.29
CA GLU A 55 25.57 -6.04 -13.38
C GLU A 55 24.64 -4.94 -12.89
N PHE A 56 23.58 -4.68 -13.66
CA PHE A 56 22.51 -3.78 -13.26
C PHE A 56 21.90 -4.44 -12.04
N GLU A 57 22.36 -3.98 -10.88
CA GLU A 57 21.90 -4.41 -9.58
C GLU A 57 20.38 -4.32 -9.58
N ASN A 58 19.77 -5.49 -9.73
CA ASN A 58 18.33 -5.73 -9.81
C ASN A 58 17.63 -5.46 -8.46
N SER A 59 18.24 -4.61 -7.63
CA SER A 59 17.81 -4.20 -6.30
C SER A 59 17.14 -2.82 -6.33
N PHE A 60 17.45 -1.97 -7.32
CA PHE A 60 17.00 -0.57 -7.34
C PHE A 60 15.65 -0.37 -8.07
N GLU A 61 15.27 -1.26 -8.99
CA GLU A 61 14.06 -1.09 -9.83
C GLU A 61 12.77 -1.57 -9.16
N PHE A 62 12.85 -2.51 -8.20
CA PHE A 62 11.64 -3.08 -7.59
C PHE A 62 10.92 -2.14 -6.61
N LEU A 63 11.61 -1.12 -6.10
CA LEU A 63 11.10 -0.23 -5.06
C LEU A 63 10.82 1.19 -5.56
N GLN A 64 11.00 1.46 -6.86
CA GLN A 64 10.41 2.67 -7.42
C GLN A 64 8.89 2.53 -7.31
N PRO A 65 8.23 3.52 -6.73
CA PRO A 65 6.79 3.48 -6.59
C PRO A 65 6.13 3.48 -7.98
N PRO A 66 5.02 2.75 -8.15
CA PRO A 66 4.31 2.70 -9.41
C PRO A 66 3.80 4.09 -9.83
N LEU A 67 3.61 4.28 -11.15
CA LEU A 67 2.98 5.50 -11.71
C LEU A 67 1.60 5.71 -11.06
N TYR A 68 1.52 6.74 -10.22
CA TYR A 68 0.32 7.12 -9.50
C TYR A 68 -0.64 7.90 -10.39
N ASP A 69 -1.94 7.81 -10.11
CA ASP A 69 -2.96 8.55 -10.84
C ASP A 69 -3.44 9.80 -10.06
N CYS A 70 -3.08 9.92 -8.77
CA CYS A 70 -3.50 11.02 -7.89
C CYS A 70 -2.33 11.97 -7.54
N PRO A 71 -2.36 13.24 -7.99
CA PRO A 71 -1.30 14.22 -7.69
C PRO A 71 -1.12 14.52 -6.20
N GLU A 72 -2.18 14.48 -5.39
CA GLU A 72 -2.09 14.76 -3.95
C GLU A 72 -1.30 13.66 -3.24
N VAL A 73 -1.58 12.40 -3.56
CA VAL A 73 -0.85 11.23 -3.04
C VAL A 73 0.62 11.28 -3.46
N MET A 74 0.93 11.67 -4.70
CA MET A 74 2.31 11.84 -5.15
C MET A 74 3.05 12.87 -4.29
N LYS A 75 2.45 14.05 -4.13
CA LYS A 75 3.03 15.15 -3.36
C LYS A 75 3.30 14.74 -1.91
N ILE A 76 2.31 14.16 -1.24
CA ILE A 76 2.44 13.72 0.16
C ILE A 76 3.55 12.66 0.29
N ARG A 77 3.64 11.71 -0.64
CA ARG A 77 4.70 10.68 -0.58
C ARG A 77 6.08 11.26 -0.87
N GLU A 78 6.20 12.20 -1.80
CA GLU A 78 7.46 12.91 -2.06
C GLU A 78 7.93 13.70 -0.83
N GLU A 79 7.01 14.39 -0.14
CA GLU A 79 7.29 15.12 1.10
C GLU A 79 7.64 14.18 2.26
N SER A 80 6.96 13.04 2.37
CA SER A 80 7.18 12.04 3.43
C SER A 80 8.41 11.16 3.20
N GLY A 81 8.99 11.18 1.99
CA GLY A 81 10.10 10.32 1.60
C GLY A 81 9.71 8.84 1.45
N PRO A 82 10.67 7.96 1.10
CA PRO A 82 10.42 6.53 0.96
C PRO A 82 10.02 5.90 2.29
N PHE A 83 9.11 4.94 2.26
CA PHE A 83 8.76 4.15 3.44
C PHE A 83 9.95 3.27 3.89
N ASN A 84 10.24 3.29 5.19
CA ASN A 84 11.33 2.52 5.78
C ASN A 84 10.90 1.08 6.07
N TYR A 85 11.41 0.13 5.30
CA TYR A 85 11.16 -1.31 5.48
C TYR A 85 12.18 -2.01 6.40
N ASP A 86 13.23 -1.33 6.87
CA ASP A 86 14.31 -1.96 7.65
C ASP A 86 14.01 -2.04 9.16
N GLU A 87 12.98 -1.33 9.64
CA GLU A 87 12.58 -1.36 11.04
C GLU A 87 11.50 -2.43 11.33
N GLY A 88 11.92 -3.49 12.02
CA GLY A 88 11.06 -4.15 13.00
C GLY A 88 10.08 -5.22 12.51
N TYR A 89 10.10 -5.64 11.24
CA TYR A 89 9.32 -6.82 10.83
C TYR A 89 10.24 -8.04 10.68
N PRO A 90 10.22 -9.01 11.62
CA PRO A 90 10.94 -10.26 11.42
C PRO A 90 10.43 -10.92 10.15
N ASP A 91 11.31 -11.62 9.44
CA ASP A 91 10.89 -12.39 8.28
C ASP A 91 9.88 -13.47 8.70
N THR A 92 8.58 -13.15 8.54
CA THR A 92 7.45 -14.03 8.90
C THR A 92 7.06 -14.95 7.75
N THR A 93 8.00 -15.27 6.85
CA THR A 93 7.76 -16.18 5.71
C THR A 93 7.21 -17.54 6.12
N ASP A 94 7.25 -17.91 7.40
CA ASP A 94 6.96 -19.28 7.88
C ASP A 94 7.82 -20.32 7.11
N GLY A 95 8.96 -19.90 6.56
CA GLY A 95 9.84 -20.71 5.70
C GLY A 95 9.40 -20.81 4.22
N LEU A 96 8.40 -20.06 3.78
CA LEU A 96 7.93 -20.03 2.39
C LEU A 96 8.74 -19.03 1.55
N GLU A 97 9.06 -19.40 0.31
CA GLU A 97 9.74 -18.49 -0.61
C GLU A 97 8.79 -17.39 -1.11
N ARG A 98 9.28 -16.14 -1.09
CA ARG A 98 8.58 -14.98 -1.63
C ARG A 98 9.08 -14.64 -3.02
N GLU A 99 8.16 -14.54 -3.97
CA GLU A 99 8.40 -14.03 -5.31
C GLU A 99 8.13 -12.52 -5.35
N LYS A 100 9.07 -11.75 -5.88
CA LYS A 100 8.86 -10.33 -6.18
C LYS A 100 8.20 -10.19 -7.54
N ARG A 101 7.08 -9.48 -7.61
CA ARG A 101 6.39 -9.22 -8.89
C ARG A 101 6.18 -7.72 -9.10
N MET A 102 6.40 -7.31 -10.35
CA MET A 102 6.06 -5.98 -10.84
C MET A 102 4.56 -5.71 -10.69
N LEU A 103 4.13 -4.50 -11.05
CA LEU A 103 2.75 -4.07 -10.95
C LEU A 103 1.78 -5.03 -11.67
N VAL A 104 0.87 -5.64 -10.90
CA VAL A 104 -0.20 -6.53 -11.37
C VAL A 104 -1.54 -5.96 -10.94
N THR A 105 -2.53 -6.00 -11.84
CA THR A 105 -3.92 -5.69 -11.47
C THR A 105 -4.51 -6.87 -10.69
N ILE A 106 -5.02 -6.58 -9.50
CA ILE A 106 -5.67 -7.52 -8.59
C ILE A 106 -7.17 -7.20 -8.49
N ASP A 107 -7.87 -7.83 -7.55
CA ASP A 107 -9.30 -7.62 -7.35
C ASP A 107 -9.68 -6.15 -7.24
N ASN A 108 -10.81 -5.80 -7.85
CA ASN A 108 -11.38 -4.45 -7.84
C ASN A 108 -10.51 -3.38 -8.51
N GLU A 109 -9.79 -3.76 -9.57
CA GLU A 109 -8.97 -2.86 -10.38
C GLU A 109 -7.80 -2.22 -9.60
N ALA A 110 -7.59 -2.62 -8.34
CA ALA A 110 -6.43 -2.20 -7.60
C ALA A 110 -5.17 -2.80 -8.24
N ARG A 111 -4.07 -2.08 -8.13
CA ARG A 111 -2.78 -2.48 -8.69
C ARG A 111 -1.82 -2.75 -7.54
N TYR A 112 -1.10 -3.87 -7.59
CA TYR A 112 -0.15 -4.27 -6.56
C TYR A 112 1.21 -4.58 -7.15
N GLN A 113 2.26 -4.08 -6.50
CA GLN A 113 3.66 -4.39 -6.78
C GLN A 113 4.31 -4.79 -5.47
N GLY A 114 4.90 -5.98 -5.38
CA GLY A 114 5.39 -6.46 -4.09
C GLY A 114 5.72 -7.93 -4.07
N GLU A 115 5.94 -8.42 -2.86
CA GLU A 115 6.25 -9.81 -2.55
C GLU A 115 4.97 -10.66 -2.49
N TRP A 116 5.10 -11.91 -2.92
CA TRP A 116 4.03 -12.87 -3.04
C TRP A 116 4.48 -14.25 -2.59
N VAL A 117 3.58 -14.99 -1.93
CA VAL A 117 3.69 -16.45 -1.77
C VAL A 117 2.62 -17.09 -2.66
N GLY A 118 3.02 -17.63 -3.81
CA GLY A 118 2.09 -18.17 -4.81
C GLY A 118 1.14 -17.09 -5.37
N ARG A 119 -0.12 -17.07 -4.91
CA ARG A 119 -1.13 -16.06 -5.31
C ARG A 119 -1.51 -15.11 -4.16
N VAL A 120 -0.80 -15.18 -3.05
CA VAL A 120 -1.08 -14.44 -1.83
C VAL A 120 -0.04 -13.34 -1.67
N ARG A 121 -0.49 -12.09 -1.47
CA ARG A 121 0.39 -10.96 -1.13
C ARG A 121 0.93 -11.18 0.28
N ASP A 122 2.24 -11.19 0.40
CA ASP A 122 2.96 -11.54 1.63
C ASP A 122 4.37 -10.94 1.59
N GLY A 123 4.75 -10.20 2.63
CA GLY A 123 6.00 -9.42 2.67
C GLY A 123 5.77 -7.96 2.30
N ARG A 124 6.74 -7.34 1.62
CA ARG A 124 6.74 -5.91 1.30
C ARG A 124 5.98 -5.64 0.01
N GLY A 125 5.22 -4.54 -0.05
CA GLY A 125 4.58 -4.14 -1.29
C GLY A 125 3.83 -2.81 -1.25
N TYR A 126 3.47 -2.37 -2.44
CA TYR A 126 2.67 -1.20 -2.75
C TYR A 126 1.32 -1.65 -3.31
N GLN A 127 0.22 -1.07 -2.82
CA GLN A 127 -1.10 -1.18 -3.44
C GLN A 127 -1.62 0.20 -3.80
N ILE A 128 -2.06 0.38 -5.05
CA ILE A 128 -2.81 1.55 -5.50
C ILE A 128 -4.26 1.14 -5.74
N TRP A 129 -5.20 1.88 -5.15
CA TRP A 129 -6.62 1.70 -5.42
C TRP A 129 -7.08 2.58 -6.61
N PRO A 130 -8.25 2.29 -7.22
CA PRO A 130 -8.77 3.06 -8.35
C PRO A 130 -9.04 4.54 -8.05
N ASP A 131 -9.25 4.90 -6.78
CA ASP A 131 -9.39 6.29 -6.33
C ASP A 131 -8.03 7.03 -6.28
N GLY A 132 -6.92 6.30 -6.46
CA GLY A 132 -5.57 6.81 -6.39
C GLY A 132 -4.92 6.73 -5.01
N SER A 133 -5.63 6.25 -3.99
CA SER A 133 -5.07 5.98 -2.66
C SER A 133 -3.91 4.99 -2.77
N LEU A 134 -2.90 5.13 -1.90
CA LEU A 134 -1.70 4.32 -1.89
C LEU A 134 -1.43 3.72 -0.51
N TYR A 135 -1.19 2.42 -0.47
CA TYR A 135 -0.57 1.76 0.67
C TYR A 135 0.83 1.31 0.31
N GLU A 136 1.79 1.56 1.19
CA GLU A 136 3.13 1.01 1.14
C GLU A 136 3.48 0.41 2.51
N GLY A 137 3.91 -0.84 2.54
CA GLY A 137 4.16 -1.51 3.81
C GLY A 137 4.17 -3.02 3.71
N PHE A 138 3.95 -3.64 4.86
CA PHE A 138 3.97 -5.09 5.00
C PHE A 138 2.58 -5.71 4.80
N TRP A 139 2.60 -6.93 4.25
CA TRP A 139 1.46 -7.75 3.89
C TRP A 139 1.60 -9.14 4.50
N LYS A 140 0.48 -9.71 4.94
CA LYS A 140 0.38 -11.12 5.33
C LYS A 140 -0.98 -11.63 4.89
N ASN A 141 -1.03 -12.78 4.21
CA ASN A 141 -2.29 -13.42 3.81
C ASN A 141 -3.25 -12.47 3.07
N ASN A 142 -2.75 -11.69 2.11
CA ASN A 142 -3.50 -10.69 1.35
C ASN A 142 -3.98 -9.46 2.15
N LYS A 143 -3.50 -9.25 3.37
CA LYS A 143 -3.91 -8.13 4.22
C LYS A 143 -2.73 -7.27 4.66
N ALA A 144 -2.95 -5.98 4.88
CA ALA A 144 -2.00 -5.11 5.56
C ALA A 144 -1.75 -5.66 6.97
N ASN A 145 -0.48 -5.89 7.30
CA ASN A 145 -0.07 -6.52 8.53
C ASN A 145 1.38 -6.15 8.85
N GLY A 146 1.67 -5.70 10.06
CA GLY A 146 2.96 -5.11 10.41
C GLY A 146 2.97 -3.60 10.17
N ARG A 147 4.13 -3.01 9.86
CA ARG A 147 4.24 -1.57 9.62
C ARG A 147 3.73 -1.20 8.21
N GLY A 148 3.14 -0.02 8.07
CA GLY A 148 2.72 0.47 6.77
C GLY A 148 2.25 1.92 6.82
N ARG A 149 2.22 2.54 5.65
CA ARG A 149 1.67 3.87 5.42
C ARG A 149 0.56 3.79 4.37
N LEU A 150 -0.62 4.30 4.72
CA LEU A 150 -1.73 4.54 3.81
C LEU A 150 -1.86 6.05 3.59
N ILE A 151 -1.83 6.47 2.33
CA ILE A 151 -2.09 7.84 1.88
C ILE A 151 -3.39 7.78 1.08
N HIS A 152 -4.44 8.38 1.63
CA HIS A 152 -5.73 8.47 0.97
C HIS A 152 -5.71 9.52 -0.13
N ALA A 153 -6.57 9.33 -1.14
CA ALA A 153 -6.70 10.25 -2.26
C ALA A 153 -7.18 11.66 -1.85
N ASP A 154 -7.81 11.80 -0.69
CA ASP A 154 -8.24 13.09 -0.11
C ASP A 154 -7.14 13.81 0.68
N GLY A 155 -5.98 13.16 0.88
CA GLY A 155 -4.82 13.71 1.57
C GLY A 155 -4.64 13.24 3.01
N ASP A 156 -5.55 12.43 3.55
CA ASP A 156 -5.35 11.81 4.85
C ASP A 156 -4.20 10.78 4.80
N VAL A 157 -3.44 10.71 5.89
CA VAL A 157 -2.31 9.79 6.02
C VAL A 157 -2.42 9.03 7.33
N TYR A 158 -2.30 7.71 7.27
CA TYR A 158 -1.99 6.89 8.43
C TYR A 158 -0.63 6.22 8.22
N GLU A 159 0.29 6.40 9.16
CA GLU A 159 1.56 5.67 9.22
C GLU A 159 1.70 5.01 10.58
N GLY A 160 1.76 3.69 10.61
CA GLY A 160 1.75 2.97 11.87
C GLY A 160 1.79 1.46 11.71
N GLU A 161 1.40 0.78 12.79
CA GLU A 161 1.18 -0.66 12.79
C GLU A 161 -0.21 -1.01 12.23
N TRP A 162 -0.29 -2.16 11.59
CA TRP A 162 -1.44 -2.73 10.93
C TRP A 162 -1.62 -4.17 11.37
N LYS A 163 -2.88 -4.60 11.48
CA LYS A 163 -3.24 -5.99 11.74
C LYS A 163 -4.53 -6.31 11.00
N ASP A 164 -4.46 -7.29 10.10
CA ASP A 164 -5.60 -7.77 9.33
C ASP A 164 -6.40 -6.64 8.65
N ASP A 165 -5.70 -5.76 7.91
CA ASP A 165 -6.25 -4.58 7.23
C ASP A 165 -6.71 -3.42 8.13
N LYS A 166 -6.43 -3.49 9.45
CA LYS A 166 -6.82 -2.44 10.40
C LYS A 166 -5.64 -1.74 11.04
N ALA A 167 -5.77 -0.45 11.30
CA ALA A 167 -4.86 0.27 12.19
C ALA A 167 -4.86 -0.38 13.57
N HIS A 168 -3.66 -0.67 14.06
CA HIS A 168 -3.42 -1.37 15.31
C HIS A 168 -2.11 -0.88 15.91
N GLY A 169 -1.83 -1.16 17.19
CA GLY A 169 -0.54 -0.81 17.79
C GLY A 169 -0.30 0.70 17.83
N TYR A 170 0.94 1.14 17.68
CA TYR A 170 1.26 2.58 17.62
C TYR A 170 1.20 3.12 16.19
N GLY A 171 0.61 4.30 16.02
CA GLY A 171 0.49 4.94 14.72
C GLY A 171 0.23 6.44 14.80
N VAL A 172 0.55 7.12 13.69
CA VAL A 172 0.31 8.53 13.47
C VAL A 172 -0.71 8.67 12.36
N TYR A 173 -1.79 9.40 12.63
CA TYR A 173 -2.77 9.80 11.64
C TYR A 173 -2.69 11.31 11.45
N MET A 174 -2.60 11.75 10.20
CA MET A 174 -2.62 13.14 9.80
C MET A 174 -3.82 13.32 8.89
N HIS A 175 -4.75 14.18 9.28
CA HIS A 175 -5.89 14.54 8.48
C HIS A 175 -5.50 15.66 7.50
N ALA A 176 -6.14 15.71 6.32
CA ALA A 176 -5.82 16.66 5.27
C ALA A 176 -6.00 18.14 5.70
N ASP A 177 -6.81 18.40 6.73
CA ASP A 177 -6.99 19.73 7.32
C ASP A 177 -5.84 20.16 8.26
N GLY A 178 -4.88 19.27 8.52
CA GLY A 178 -3.72 19.49 9.38
C GLY A 178 -3.88 19.01 10.82
N ALA A 179 -5.04 18.44 11.20
CA ALA A 179 -5.16 17.76 12.49
C ALA A 179 -4.27 16.51 12.52
N LYS A 180 -3.61 16.26 13.65
CA LYS A 180 -2.70 15.12 13.83
C LYS A 180 -3.07 14.36 15.09
N TYR A 181 -3.22 13.05 14.98
CA TYR A 181 -3.26 12.13 16.11
C TYR A 181 -2.00 11.27 16.11
N GLU A 182 -1.38 11.10 17.27
CA GLU A 182 -0.25 10.22 17.49
C GLU A 182 -0.48 9.40 18.76
N GLY A 183 -0.59 8.08 18.63
CA GLY A 183 -0.92 7.24 19.77
C GLY A 183 -1.24 5.81 19.38
N PHE A 184 -1.92 5.12 20.30
CA PHE A 184 -2.27 3.72 20.15
C PHE A 184 -3.62 3.52 19.45
N TRP A 185 -3.70 2.45 18.68
CA TRP A 185 -4.83 2.05 17.84
C TRP A 185 -5.22 0.60 18.14
N SER A 186 -6.51 0.31 18.03
CA SER A 186 -7.07 -1.03 18.11
C SER A 186 -8.29 -1.13 17.21
N GLU A 187 -8.22 -1.99 16.19
CA GLU A 187 -9.31 -2.24 15.24
C GLU A 187 -9.85 -0.94 14.61
N ASP A 188 -8.95 -0.14 14.02
CA ASP A 188 -9.24 1.16 13.38
C ASP A 188 -9.67 2.30 14.32
N LYS A 189 -9.58 2.08 15.63
CA LYS A 189 -9.99 3.08 16.62
C LYS A 189 -8.84 3.49 17.52
N GLN A 190 -8.77 4.79 17.82
CA GLN A 190 -7.89 5.33 18.84
C GLN A 190 -8.17 4.63 20.18
N HIS A 191 -7.12 4.14 20.84
CA HIS A 191 -7.24 3.33 22.04
C HIS A 191 -5.97 3.42 22.89
N GLY A 192 -6.07 3.66 24.20
CA GLY A 192 -4.89 3.87 25.05
C GLY A 192 -4.39 5.31 25.02
N ARG A 193 -3.11 5.55 25.33
CA ARG A 193 -2.54 6.91 25.37
C ARG A 193 -2.38 7.46 23.94
N GLY A 194 -2.72 8.74 23.74
CA GLY A 194 -2.45 9.44 22.50
C GLY A 194 -2.49 10.96 22.65
N VAL A 195 -1.88 11.63 21.69
CA VAL A 195 -1.82 13.09 21.56
C VAL A 195 -2.56 13.48 20.29
N GLU A 196 -3.57 14.33 20.40
CA GLU A 196 -4.26 14.94 19.27
C GLU A 196 -3.94 16.44 19.23
N GLN A 197 -3.49 16.92 18.08
CA GLN A 197 -3.15 18.33 17.84
C GLN A 197 -4.01 18.85 16.70
N TRP A 198 -4.61 20.03 16.89
CA TRP A 198 -5.40 20.72 15.86
C TRP A 198 -4.62 21.86 15.20
N PRO A 199 -5.03 22.29 13.99
CA PRO A 199 -4.39 23.39 13.28
C PRO A 199 -4.37 24.73 14.03
N ASP A 200 -5.32 24.94 14.95
CA ASP A 200 -5.37 26.14 15.80
C ASP A 200 -4.37 26.10 16.98
N GLY A 201 -3.61 25.02 17.10
CA GLY A 201 -2.62 24.80 18.15
C GLY A 201 -3.21 24.18 19.43
N ALA A 202 -4.51 23.88 19.48
CA ALA A 202 -5.06 23.09 20.56
C ALA A 202 -4.38 21.71 20.60
N ILE A 203 -4.21 21.16 21.80
CA ILE A 203 -3.63 19.85 22.05
C ILE A 203 -4.51 19.15 23.07
N TYR A 204 -4.74 17.86 22.86
CA TYR A 204 -5.29 16.96 23.84
C TYR A 204 -4.28 15.83 24.04
N ASP A 205 -3.77 15.71 25.26
CA ASP A 205 -2.87 14.61 25.63
C ASP A 205 -3.54 13.74 26.71
N GLY A 206 -4.11 12.62 26.29
CA GLY A 206 -5.07 11.87 27.09
C GLY A 206 -5.23 10.41 26.67
N ASN A 207 -6.09 9.68 27.37
CA ASN A 207 -6.42 8.31 26.98
C ASN A 207 -7.63 8.29 26.04
N TYR A 208 -7.67 7.25 25.21
CA TYR A 208 -8.76 6.96 24.29
C TYR A 208 -9.31 5.57 24.58
N TYR A 209 -10.60 5.39 24.36
CA TYR A 209 -11.23 4.08 24.38
C TYR A 209 -12.29 4.01 23.29
N ASP A 210 -12.09 3.11 22.34
CA ASP A 210 -13.01 2.86 21.22
C ASP A 210 -13.27 4.09 20.35
N GLY A 211 -12.23 4.92 20.14
CA GLY A 211 -12.29 6.14 19.33
C GLY A 211 -12.73 7.39 20.11
N GLU A 212 -13.07 7.26 21.40
CA GLU A 212 -13.54 8.37 22.22
C GLU A 212 -12.51 8.77 23.27
N LYS A 213 -12.41 10.07 23.56
CA LYS A 213 -11.59 10.60 24.65
C LYS A 213 -12.08 10.03 25.98
N HIS A 214 -11.18 9.42 26.74
CA HIS A 214 -11.49 8.68 27.96
C HIS A 214 -10.53 9.04 29.10
N GLY A 215 -11.07 9.18 30.31
CA GLY A 215 -10.28 9.51 31.50
C GLY A 215 -9.76 10.95 31.53
N GLU A 216 -8.72 11.19 32.32
CA GLU A 216 -8.09 12.52 32.44
C GLU A 216 -7.12 12.76 31.27
N GLY A 217 -7.29 13.88 30.58
CA GLY A 217 -6.36 14.44 29.61
C GLY A 217 -6.13 15.91 29.91
N CYS A 218 -4.98 16.44 29.49
CA CYS A 218 -4.58 17.83 29.70
C CYS A 218 -4.53 18.62 28.39
#